data_AF-A0A7W6PZW7-F1
#
_entry.id   AF-A0A7W6PZW7-F1
#
_cell.length_a   1.000
_cell.length_b   1.000
_cell.length_c   1.000
_cell.angle_alpha   90.00
_cell.angle_beta   90.00
_cell.angle_gamma   90.00
#
_symmetry.space_group_name_H-M   'P 1'
#
loop_
_entity.id
_entity.type
_entity.pdbx_description
1 polymer ?
#
loop_
_entity_poly.entity_id
_entity_poly.type
_entity_poly.pdbx_seq_one_letter_code
_entity_poly.pdbx_strand_id
1 'polypeptide(L)'
;MDRLFPRWTSSWGALARSNAHVRSQCRLCGIQQRIDASVQALRFGATASPFDQLDRCSVVGCHGSVYFLAARSYGRQWLTLLSGEDRLSGAAPAANALTLDLVRTGPSA
;
A
#
# COMPACT_ATOMS: atom_id res chain seq x y z
N MET A 1 -23.86 4.96 11.15
CA MET A 1 -22.92 4.66 10.07
C MET A 1 -21.93 3.64 10.61
N ASP A 2 -22.23 2.35 10.42
CA ASP A 2 -21.32 1.28 10.82
C ASP A 2 -20.00 1.44 10.09
N ARG A 3 -18.92 1.61 10.85
CA ARG A 3 -17.59 1.76 10.26
C ARG A 3 -17.15 0.36 9.81
N LEU A 4 -17.26 0.10 8.51
CA LEU A 4 -16.72 -1.13 7.86
C LEU A 4 -15.22 -1.33 8.14
N PHE A 5 -14.52 -0.26 8.52
CA PHE A 5 -13.10 -0.27 8.83
C PHE A 5 -12.79 0.25 10.23
N PRO A 6 -11.76 -0.30 10.91
CA PRO A 6 -11.36 0.17 12.24
C PRO A 6 -11.02 1.67 12.28
N ARG A 7 -11.27 2.33 13.42
CA ARG A 7 -10.98 3.77 13.57
C ARG A 7 -9.51 4.12 13.28
N TRP A 8 -8.59 3.21 13.54
CA TRP A 8 -7.15 3.43 13.35
C TRP A 8 -6.73 3.51 11.87
N THR A 9 -7.57 3.06 10.92
CA THR A 9 -7.31 3.20 9.47
C THR A 9 -8.00 4.42 8.86
N SER A 10 -8.75 5.22 9.65
CA SER A 10 -9.63 6.26 9.11
C SER A 10 -8.92 7.44 8.45
N SER A 11 -7.63 7.64 8.72
CA SER A 11 -6.83 8.73 8.14
C SER A 11 -5.34 8.41 8.19
N TRP A 12 -4.53 9.09 7.38
CA TRP A 12 -3.07 8.99 7.44
C TRP A 12 -2.51 9.31 8.82
N GLY A 13 -3.04 10.34 9.49
CA GLY A 13 -2.64 10.69 10.85
C GLY A 13 -3.02 9.62 11.88
N ALA A 14 -4.16 8.94 11.71
CA ALA A 14 -4.53 7.82 12.58
C ALA A 14 -3.58 6.62 12.39
N LEU A 15 -3.23 6.31 11.15
CA LEU A 15 -2.24 5.27 10.83
C LEU A 15 -0.89 5.59 11.48
N ALA A 16 -0.38 6.82 11.30
CA ALA A 16 0.88 7.26 11.87
C ALA A 16 0.92 7.16 13.40
N ARG A 17 -0.12 7.66 14.09
CA ARG A 17 -0.22 7.59 15.57
C ARG A 17 -0.38 6.17 16.11
N SER A 18 -0.94 5.26 15.30
CA SER A 18 -1.17 3.88 15.71
C SER A 18 0.06 2.97 15.59
N ASN A 19 1.19 3.49 15.10
CA ASN A 19 2.38 2.71 14.71
C ASN A 19 2.05 1.57 13.73
N ALA A 20 1.04 1.77 12.89
CA ALA A 20 0.65 0.79 11.88
C ALA A 20 1.72 0.65 10.81
N HIS A 21 1.92 -0.57 10.31
CA HIS A 21 2.69 -0.80 9.10
C HIS A 21 1.83 -0.54 7.89
N VAL A 22 2.34 0.26 6.96
CA VAL A 22 1.67 0.54 5.69
C VAL A 22 2.53 0.04 4.53
N ARG A 23 1.86 -0.54 3.53
CA ARG A 23 2.44 -0.90 2.24
C ARG A 23 1.62 -0.31 1.12
N SER A 24 2.26 -0.05 -0.01
CA SER A 24 1.58 0.07 -1.30
C SER A 24 1.70 -1.25 -2.05
N GLN A 25 0.76 -1.54 -2.94
CA GLN A 25 0.84 -2.62 -3.92
C GLN A 25 0.35 -2.14 -5.28
N CYS A 26 1.15 -2.36 -6.32
CA CYS A 26 0.74 -2.06 -7.69
C CYS A 26 -0.28 -3.07 -8.20
N ARG A 27 -1.39 -2.59 -8.78
CA ARG A 27 -2.40 -3.45 -9.41
C ARG A 27 -1.89 -4.19 -10.64
N LEU A 28 -0.88 -3.66 -11.34
CA LEU A 28 -0.40 -4.21 -12.61
C LEU A 28 0.81 -5.15 -12.44
N CYS A 29 1.90 -4.67 -11.83
CA CYS A 29 3.12 -5.49 -11.65
C CYS A 29 3.24 -6.12 -10.26
N GLY A 30 2.32 -5.82 -9.34
CA GLY A 30 2.31 -6.47 -8.02
C GLY A 30 3.37 -5.98 -7.03
N ILE A 31 4.31 -5.10 -7.43
CA ILE A 31 5.37 -4.60 -6.54
C ILE A 31 4.76 -4.07 -5.23
N GLN A 32 5.25 -4.59 -4.11
CA GLN A 32 4.92 -4.09 -2.78
C GLN A 32 6.06 -3.26 -2.20
N GLN A 33 5.74 -2.07 -1.73
CA GLN A 33 6.71 -1.16 -1.11
C GLN A 33 6.24 -0.76 0.28
N ARG A 34 7.19 -0.61 1.21
CA ARG A 34 6.89 -0.05 2.54
C ARG A 34 6.60 1.44 2.39
N ILE A 35 5.55 1.89 3.07
CA ILE A 35 5.14 3.29 3.09
C ILE A 35 5.22 3.81 4.52
N ASP A 36 5.73 5.03 4.66
CA ASP A 36 5.69 5.77 5.92
C ASP A 36 4.39 6.58 6.00
N ALA A 37 3.54 6.26 6.97
CA ALA A 37 2.26 6.93 7.17
C ALA A 37 2.41 8.42 7.54
N SER A 38 3.48 8.80 8.23
CA SER A 38 3.77 10.19 8.60
C SER A 38 4.12 11.01 7.36
N VAL A 39 4.91 10.44 6.44
CA VAL A 39 5.21 11.08 5.15
C VAL A 39 3.94 11.27 4.32
N GLN A 40 3.05 10.28 4.29
CA GLN A 40 1.77 10.43 3.58
C GLN A 40 0.84 11.43 4.25
N ALA A 41 0.83 11.51 5.59
CA ALA A 41 0.10 12.54 6.32
C ALA A 41 0.60 13.97 5.98
N LEU A 42 1.91 14.14 5.75
CA LEU A 42 2.47 15.41 5.26
C LEU A 42 2.08 15.70 3.81
N ARG A 43 2.11 14.68 2.94
CA ARG A 43 1.81 14.82 1.51
C ARG A 43 0.33 15.11 1.22
N PHE A 44 -0.57 14.41 1.90
CA PHE A 44 -2.01 14.41 1.61
C PHE A 44 -2.85 15.09 2.70
N GLY A 45 -2.26 15.38 3.85
CA GLY A 45 -2.96 15.89 5.04
C GLY A 45 -3.27 14.80 6.05
N ALA A 46 -3.10 15.10 7.33
CA ALA A 46 -3.25 14.12 8.42
C ALA A 46 -4.68 13.59 8.61
N THR A 47 -5.69 14.34 8.17
CA THR A 47 -7.11 13.94 8.22
C THR A 47 -7.57 13.26 6.93
N ALA A 48 -6.75 13.24 5.87
CA ALA A 48 -7.10 12.61 4.62
C ALA A 48 -7.22 11.09 4.77
N SER A 49 -8.24 10.53 4.11
CA SER A 49 -8.51 9.10 4.11
C SER A 49 -7.48 8.37 3.23
N PRO A 50 -6.87 7.27 3.70
CA PRO A 50 -6.01 6.43 2.87
C PRO A 50 -6.80 5.50 1.94
N PHE A 51 -8.12 5.37 2.14
CA PHE A 51 -8.98 4.51 1.33
C PHE A 51 -9.20 5.11 -0.06
N ASP A 52 -9.14 4.24 -1.08
CA ASP A 52 -9.33 4.59 -2.49
C ASP A 52 -8.36 5.66 -3.02
N GLN A 53 -7.36 5.98 -2.21
CA GLN A 53 -6.30 6.87 -2.60
C GLN A 53 -5.32 6.09 -3.47
N LEU A 54 -5.33 6.40 -4.76
CA LEU A 54 -4.45 5.77 -5.74
C LEU A 54 -3.26 6.69 -6.04
N ASP A 55 -2.09 6.08 -6.18
CA ASP A 55 -0.90 6.74 -6.70
C ASP A 55 -0.37 5.95 -7.90
N ARG A 56 0.61 6.48 -8.62
CA ARG A 56 1.26 5.76 -9.73
C ARG A 56 2.31 4.78 -9.20
N CYS A 57 2.46 3.65 -9.88
CA CYS A 57 3.57 2.74 -9.62
C CYS A 57 4.91 3.47 -9.80
N SER A 58 5.85 3.26 -8.88
CA SER A 58 7.19 3.85 -8.93
C SER A 58 8.17 3.04 -9.80
N VAL A 59 7.81 1.81 -10.20
CA VAL A 59 8.65 0.98 -11.07
C VAL A 59 8.63 1.56 -12.49
N VAL A 60 9.83 1.85 -13.00
CA VAL A 60 10.03 2.37 -14.36
C VAL A 60 9.47 1.36 -15.38
N GLY A 61 8.70 1.83 -16.34
CA GLY A 61 8.03 1.00 -17.36
C GLY A 61 6.71 0.38 -16.89
N CYS A 62 6.33 0.51 -15.63
CA CYS A 62 5.02 0.11 -15.15
C CYS A 62 4.06 1.32 -15.15
N HIS A 63 2.91 1.18 -15.81
CA HIS A 63 1.87 2.23 -15.87
C HIS A 63 0.71 1.99 -14.89
N GLY A 64 0.84 1.00 -14.00
CA GLY A 64 -0.20 0.65 -13.03
C GLY A 64 -0.40 1.70 -11.94
N SER A 65 -1.56 1.64 -11.29
CA SER A 65 -1.84 2.36 -10.05
C SER A 65 -1.54 1.48 -8.83
N VAL A 66 -1.22 2.12 -7.71
CA VAL A 66 -1.02 1.45 -6.43
C VAL A 66 -2.18 1.72 -5.48
N TYR A 67 -2.51 0.72 -4.67
CA TYR A 67 -3.38 0.87 -3.51
C TYR A 67 -2.60 0.60 -2.22
N PHE A 68 -3.20 0.95 -1.09
CA PHE A 68 -2.56 0.79 0.21
C PHE A 68 -3.09 -0.41 0.99
N LEU A 69 -2.21 -1.01 1.79
CA LEU A 69 -2.53 -2.02 2.79
C LEU A 69 -1.99 -1.55 4.13
N ALA A 70 -2.68 -1.88 5.22
CA ALA A 70 -2.19 -1.59 6.56
C ALA A 70 -2.37 -2.75 7.53
N ALA A 71 -1.41 -2.93 8.42
CA ALA A 71 -1.49 -3.83 9.57
C ALA A 71 -1.18 -3.04 10.84
N ARG A 72 -1.97 -3.24 11.89
CA ARG A 72 -1.82 -2.48 13.14
C ARG A 72 -0.45 -2.65 13.80
N SER A 73 0.13 -3.85 13.69
CA SER A 73 1.46 -4.19 14.21
C SER A 73 1.98 -5.43 13.48
N TYR A 74 3.25 -5.79 13.73
CA TYR A 74 3.82 -7.06 13.29
C TYR A 74 2.93 -8.26 13.67
N GLY A 75 2.86 -9.26 12.77
CA GLY A 75 2.10 -10.49 12.96
C GLY A 75 0.58 -10.35 12.90
N ARG A 76 0.05 -9.13 12.66
CA ARG A 76 -1.40 -8.90 12.51
C ARG A 76 -1.83 -9.00 11.06
N GLN A 77 -3.12 -9.27 10.88
CA GLN A 77 -3.75 -9.33 9.57
C GLN A 77 -3.62 -7.98 8.85
N TRP A 78 -3.26 -8.05 7.56
CA TRP A 78 -3.25 -6.90 6.67
C TRP A 78 -4.66 -6.59 6.18
N LEU A 79 -5.03 -5.32 6.26
CA LEU A 79 -6.27 -4.77 5.72
C LEU A 79 -5.96 -4.06 4.41
N THR A 80 -6.68 -4.41 3.34
CA THR A 80 -6.66 -3.65 2.08
C THR A 80 -7.45 -2.35 2.29
N LEU A 81 -6.81 -1.22 2.01
CA LEU A 81 -7.40 0.11 2.13
C LEU A 81 -8.02 0.54 0.79
N LEU A 82 -8.94 -0.28 0.29
CA LEU A 82 -9.77 -0.02 -0.88
C LEU A 82 -11.23 -0.33 -0.51
N SER A 83 -12.14 0.53 -0.94
CA SER A 83 -13.58 0.34 -0.82
C SER A 83 -14.12 -0.39 -2.05
N GLY A 84 -15.18 -1.19 -1.87
CA GLY A 84 -15.96 -1.76 -2.96
C GLY A 84 -15.43 -3.05 -3.59
N GLU A 85 -16.14 -3.48 -4.64
CA GLU A 85 -15.92 -4.72 -5.42
C GLU A 85 -14.57 -4.75 -6.16
N ASP A 86 -13.92 -3.60 -6.28
CA ASP A 86 -12.62 -3.39 -6.90
C ASP A 86 -11.44 -3.93 -6.05
N ARG A 87 -11.73 -4.45 -4.85
CA ARG A 87 -10.74 -4.95 -3.87
C ARG A 87 -9.82 -6.04 -4.40
N LEU A 88 -10.24 -6.84 -5.38
CA LEU A 88 -9.53 -8.07 -5.75
C LEU A 88 -9.64 -8.46 -7.22
N SER A 89 -10.51 -7.83 -8.03
CA SER A 89 -10.63 -8.20 -9.43
C SER A 89 -9.46 -7.61 -10.23
N GLY A 90 -8.60 -8.49 -10.76
CA GLY A 90 -7.54 -8.15 -11.71
C GLY A 90 -6.27 -7.53 -11.12
N ALA A 91 -6.09 -7.49 -9.79
CA ALA A 91 -4.82 -7.05 -9.21
C ALA A 91 -3.75 -8.16 -9.28
N ALA A 92 -2.55 -7.81 -9.74
CA ALA A 92 -1.41 -8.70 -9.76
C ALA A 92 -1.04 -9.19 -8.34
N PRO A 93 -0.56 -10.43 -8.20
CA PRO A 93 -0.13 -10.98 -6.92
C PRO A 93 1.00 -10.14 -6.31
N ALA A 94 1.15 -10.20 -4.99
CA ALA A 94 2.20 -9.46 -4.29
C ALA A 94 3.58 -9.91 -4.76
N ALA A 95 4.41 -8.96 -5.17
CA ALA A 95 5.76 -9.18 -5.64
C ALA A 95 6.73 -8.24 -4.91
N ASN A 96 7.98 -8.67 -4.78
CA ASN A 96 9.11 -7.85 -4.35
C ASN A 96 10.04 -7.57 -5.54
N ALA A 97 11.12 -6.82 -5.29
CA ALA A 97 12.06 -6.45 -6.34
C ALA A 97 12.82 -7.64 -6.95
N LEU A 98 13.02 -8.74 -6.20
CA LEU A 98 13.67 -9.95 -6.70
C LEU A 98 12.72 -10.75 -7.60
N THR A 99 11.48 -10.96 -7.16
CA THR A 99 10.48 -11.69 -7.95
C THR A 99 10.06 -10.98 -9.23
N LEU A 100 10.42 -9.70 -9.37
CA LEU A 100 10.23 -8.90 -10.58
C LEU A 100 11.53 -8.69 -11.38
N ASP A 101 12.62 -9.36 -10.99
CA ASP A 101 13.94 -9.24 -11.61
C ASP A 101 14.45 -7.79 -11.74
N LEU A 102 14.02 -6.91 -10.81
CA LEU A 102 14.39 -5.48 -10.81
C LEU A 102 15.77 -5.24 -10.19
N VAL A 103 16.29 -6.21 -9.44
CA VAL A 103 17.62 -6.14 -8.85
C VAL A 103 18.47 -7.24 -9.45
N ARG A 104 19.56 -6.84 -10.11
CA ARG A 104 20.58 -7.77 -10.59
C ARG A 104 21.40 -8.27 -9.39
N THR A 105 21.15 -9.48 -8.93
CA THR A 105 22.06 -10.19 -8.02
C THR A 105 23.20 -10.77 -8.87
N GLY A 106 24.41 -10.20 -8.78
CA GLY A 106 25.54 -10.60 -9.63
C GLY A 106 26.16 -11.97 -9.29
N PRO A 107 27.21 -12.40 -10.03
CA PRO A 107 27.75 -11.76 -11.23
C PRO A 107 27.24 -12.45 -12.51
N SER A 108 27.04 -11.66 -13.56
CA SER A 108 27.14 -12.19 -14.93
C SER A 108 28.58 -12.68 -15.12
N ALA A 109 28.71 -13.81 -15.80
CA ALA A 109 29.97 -14.50 -16.14
C ALA A 109 31.13 -13.57 -16.51
#